data_AF-A0A9P9WTH1-F1
#
_entry.id   AF-A0A9P9WTH1-F1
#
_cell.length_a   1.000
_cell.length_b   1.000
_cell.length_c   1.000
_cell.angle_alpha   90.00
_cell.angle_beta   90.00
_cell.angle_gamma   90.00
#
_symmetry.space_group_name_H-M   'P 1'
#
loop_
_entity.id
_entity.type
_entity.pdbx_description
1 polymer ?
#
loop_
_entity_poly.entity_id
_entity_poly.type
_entity_poly.pdbx_seq_one_letter_code
_entity_poly.pdbx_strand_id
1 'polypeptide(L)'
;MISRGIITLENARKYQAVYQDRLDHFLYGVLGNHSDATFEHLQQVSPILSTVVCAVGALHAASTDYETLRAEFVTLSGALTFSRRNNIDDVRALCIGAFWISDLSSSLVTMAVRIATELQLHRSFAKALQGDRESYLRARLHYLVYACDHHLSIPYGRPPLTRECEAVQNVRDFLDCRHANHDDARLVSHVLRWRVWTEIFDTLGPNVDRPLSDVEILLVRRFGNALDSLRVEWTDKLGPDIHVGNYPWKGVGM
;
A
#
# COMPACT_ATOMS: atom_id res chain seq x y z
N MET A 1 -19.45 3.47 -14.66
CA MET A 1 -19.35 4.89 -14.30
C MET A 1 -19.89 5.85 -15.37
N ILE A 2 -19.16 6.17 -16.45
CA ILE A 2 -19.60 7.19 -17.44
C ILE A 2 -20.87 6.78 -18.20
N SER A 3 -20.88 5.57 -18.77
CA SER A 3 -22.04 5.03 -19.49
C SER A 3 -23.29 4.89 -18.63
N ARG A 4 -23.12 4.82 -17.30
CA ARG A 4 -24.19 4.77 -16.31
C ARG A 4 -24.61 6.15 -15.81
N GLY A 5 -24.01 7.23 -16.31
CA GLY A 5 -24.32 8.61 -15.92
C GLY A 5 -23.91 8.98 -14.49
N ILE A 6 -22.98 8.23 -13.88
CA ILE A 6 -22.56 8.46 -12.48
C ILE A 6 -21.81 9.78 -12.35
N ILE A 7 -20.90 10.06 -13.29
CA ILE A 7 -20.19 11.34 -13.41
C ILE A 7 -19.95 11.65 -14.90
N THR A 8 -19.63 12.91 -15.20
CA THR A 8 -19.21 13.33 -16.54
C THR A 8 -17.78 12.88 -16.85
N LEU A 9 -17.46 12.75 -18.14
CA LEU A 9 -16.09 12.40 -18.58
C LEU A 9 -15.08 13.47 -18.18
N GLU A 10 -15.48 14.74 -18.20
CA GLU A 10 -14.65 15.87 -17.78
C GLU A 10 -14.26 15.76 -16.30
N ASN A 11 -15.24 15.52 -15.43
CA ASN A 11 -14.99 15.33 -14.00
C ASN A 11 -14.11 14.11 -13.75
N ALA A 12 -14.34 13.01 -14.48
CA ALA A 12 -13.53 11.80 -14.35
C ALA A 12 -12.04 12.05 -14.64
N ARG A 13 -11.74 12.72 -15.75
CA ARG A 13 -10.37 13.11 -16.11
C ARG A 13 -9.76 14.05 -15.08
N LYS A 14 -10.52 15.04 -14.61
CA LYS A 14 -10.09 15.98 -13.56
C LYS A 14 -9.72 15.25 -12.27
N TYR A 15 -10.57 14.35 -11.78
CA TYR A 15 -10.31 13.61 -10.54
C TYR A 15 -9.13 12.66 -10.68
N GLN A 16 -8.99 12.02 -11.83
CA GLN A 16 -7.83 11.17 -12.09
C GLN A 16 -6.52 11.97 -12.07
N ALA A 17 -6.47 13.15 -12.70
CA ALA A 17 -5.29 14.01 -12.66
C ALA A 17 -4.92 14.40 -11.22
N VAL A 18 -5.91 14.81 -10.42
CA VAL A 18 -5.70 15.10 -8.98
C VAL A 18 -5.06 13.93 -8.24
N TYR A 19 -5.49 12.70 -8.55
CA TYR A 19 -4.93 11.50 -7.93
C TYR A 19 -3.51 11.19 -8.42
N GLN A 20 -3.30 11.12 -9.74
CA GLN A 20 -2.03 10.75 -10.37
C GLN A 20 -0.91 11.72 -10.00
N ASP A 21 -1.16 13.03 -10.08
CA ASP A 21 -0.12 14.05 -9.92
C ASP A 21 0.41 14.17 -8.48
N ARG A 22 -0.38 13.72 -7.50
CA ARG A 22 -0.11 13.98 -6.08
C ARG A 22 -0.37 12.80 -5.16
N LEU A 23 -1.55 12.19 -5.24
CA LEU A 23 -2.02 11.23 -4.22
C LEU A 23 -1.38 9.84 -4.38
N ASP A 24 -1.07 9.42 -5.60
CA ASP A 24 -0.43 8.13 -5.88
C ASP A 24 0.92 7.99 -5.15
N HIS A 25 1.70 9.07 -5.09
CA HIS A 25 3.02 9.10 -4.44
C HIS A 25 2.99 8.94 -2.91
N PHE A 26 1.86 9.22 -2.26
CA PHE A 26 1.70 8.90 -0.84
C PHE A 26 1.55 7.39 -0.60
N LEU A 27 1.05 6.66 -1.60
CA LEU A 27 0.95 5.21 -1.61
C LEU A 27 2.04 4.60 -2.51
N TYR A 28 3.22 5.23 -2.52
CA TYR A 28 4.42 4.78 -3.24
C TYR A 28 4.15 4.49 -4.72
N GLY A 29 3.31 5.25 -5.41
CA GLY A 29 3.06 5.03 -6.84
C GLY A 29 2.37 3.69 -7.13
N VAL A 30 1.28 3.37 -6.42
CA VAL A 30 0.60 2.07 -6.50
C VAL A 30 0.02 1.78 -7.89
N LEU A 31 -0.25 2.82 -8.69
CA LEU A 31 -0.71 2.67 -10.08
C LEU A 31 0.31 1.91 -10.96
N GLY A 32 1.60 1.99 -10.63
CA GLY A 32 2.65 1.23 -11.31
C GLY A 32 2.73 1.53 -12.80
N ASN A 33 2.29 0.62 -13.66
CA ASN A 33 2.29 0.84 -15.12
C ASN A 33 1.20 1.82 -15.57
N HIS A 34 0.24 2.13 -14.71
CA HIS A 34 -0.88 3.03 -15.01
C HIS A 34 -0.61 4.48 -14.58
N SER A 35 0.60 4.81 -14.12
CA SER A 35 0.92 6.17 -13.63
C SER A 35 0.67 7.24 -14.70
N ASP A 36 0.99 6.96 -15.97
CA ASP A 36 0.76 7.87 -17.10
C ASP A 36 -0.46 7.51 -17.96
N ALA A 37 -1.28 6.54 -17.51
CA ALA A 37 -2.43 6.08 -18.29
C ALA A 37 -3.52 7.16 -18.36
N THR A 38 -4.19 7.28 -19.50
CA THR A 38 -5.40 8.12 -19.61
C THR A 38 -6.57 7.48 -18.89
N PHE A 39 -7.57 8.29 -18.55
CA PHE A 39 -8.80 7.80 -17.92
C PHE A 39 -9.52 6.76 -18.74
N GLU A 40 -9.64 6.95 -20.06
CA GLU A 40 -10.32 6.02 -20.95
C GLU A 40 -9.65 4.65 -20.95
N HIS A 41 -8.31 4.64 -21.00
CA HIS A 41 -7.54 3.41 -20.96
C HIS A 41 -7.75 2.68 -19.63
N LEU A 42 -7.58 3.40 -18.51
CA LEU A 42 -7.74 2.83 -17.18
C LEU A 42 -9.15 2.29 -16.96
N GLN A 43 -10.17 3.03 -17.40
CA GLN A 43 -11.58 2.64 -17.32
C GLN A 43 -11.90 1.38 -18.15
N GLN A 44 -11.23 1.22 -19.29
CA GLN A 44 -11.39 0.05 -20.15
C GLN A 44 -10.70 -1.19 -19.56
N VAL A 45 -9.49 -1.04 -19.01
CA VAL A 45 -8.69 -2.14 -18.46
C VAL A 45 -9.19 -2.57 -17.08
N SER A 46 -9.47 -1.61 -16.20
CA SER A 46 -9.93 -1.87 -14.84
C SER A 46 -10.97 -0.84 -14.38
N PRO A 47 -12.27 -1.15 -14.54
CA PRO A 47 -13.34 -0.26 -14.11
C PRO A 47 -13.32 0.04 -12.61
N ILE A 48 -12.88 -0.90 -11.77
CA ILE A 48 -12.79 -0.67 -10.32
C ILE A 48 -11.63 0.27 -9.98
N LEU A 49 -10.48 0.12 -10.64
CA LEU A 49 -9.32 0.97 -10.41
C LEU A 49 -9.60 2.41 -10.85
N SER A 50 -10.19 2.62 -12.03
CA SER A 50 -10.59 3.96 -12.46
C SER A 50 -11.62 4.59 -11.52
N THR A 51 -12.59 3.79 -11.03
CA THR A 51 -13.63 4.28 -10.11
C THR A 51 -13.02 4.73 -8.77
N VAL A 52 -12.13 3.95 -8.16
CA VAL A 52 -11.52 4.35 -6.87
C VAL A 52 -10.57 5.53 -7.02
N VAL A 53 -9.81 5.60 -8.12
CA VAL A 53 -8.96 6.75 -8.45
C VAL A 53 -9.81 8.02 -8.57
N CYS A 54 -10.92 7.96 -9.29
CA CYS A 54 -11.86 9.09 -9.37
C CYS A 54 -12.51 9.39 -8.01
N ALA A 55 -12.89 8.38 -7.21
CA ALA A 55 -13.50 8.59 -5.90
C ALA A 55 -12.55 9.34 -4.97
N VAL A 56 -11.28 8.92 -4.88
CA VAL A 56 -10.27 9.59 -4.06
C VAL A 56 -9.93 10.97 -4.61
N GLY A 57 -9.83 11.13 -5.93
CA GLY A 57 -9.65 12.45 -6.54
C GLY A 57 -10.80 13.41 -6.22
N ALA A 58 -12.05 12.92 -6.26
CA ALA A 58 -13.24 13.70 -5.88
C ALA A 58 -13.27 14.05 -4.38
N LEU A 59 -12.86 13.11 -3.51
CA LEU A 59 -12.72 13.33 -2.07
C LEU A 59 -11.77 14.50 -1.79
N HIS A 60 -10.57 14.48 -2.39
CA HIS A 60 -9.57 15.52 -2.18
C HIS A 60 -9.87 16.83 -2.91
N ALA A 61 -10.73 16.80 -3.93
CA ALA A 61 -11.28 17.99 -4.56
C ALA A 61 -12.51 18.56 -3.82
N ALA A 62 -12.93 17.94 -2.71
CA ALA A 62 -14.17 18.28 -1.98
C ALA A 62 -15.41 18.33 -2.88
N SER A 63 -15.48 17.43 -3.86
CA SER A 63 -16.57 17.37 -4.84
C SER A 63 -17.77 16.60 -4.30
N THR A 64 -18.97 17.02 -4.71
CA THR A 64 -20.24 16.31 -4.44
C THR A 64 -20.30 14.93 -5.10
N ASP A 65 -19.48 14.68 -6.11
CA ASP A 65 -19.44 13.40 -6.83
C ASP A 65 -18.87 12.25 -5.97
N TYR A 66 -18.18 12.57 -4.85
CA TYR A 66 -17.51 11.58 -4.01
C TYR A 66 -18.44 10.48 -3.53
N GLU A 67 -19.61 10.81 -2.99
CA GLU A 67 -20.51 9.81 -2.39
C GLU A 67 -21.04 8.83 -3.45
N THR A 68 -21.35 9.31 -4.65
CA THR A 68 -21.81 8.43 -5.74
C THR A 68 -20.68 7.55 -6.26
N LEU A 69 -19.47 8.08 -6.38
CA LEU A 69 -18.28 7.31 -6.79
C LEU A 69 -17.90 6.26 -5.75
N ARG A 70 -17.97 6.61 -4.48
CA ARG A 70 -17.74 5.71 -3.34
C ARG A 70 -18.77 4.58 -3.34
N ALA A 71 -20.06 4.87 -3.54
CA ALA A 71 -21.11 3.86 -3.61
C ALA A 71 -20.90 2.87 -4.78
N GLU A 72 -20.47 3.39 -5.95
CA GLU A 72 -20.09 2.54 -7.09
C GLU A 72 -18.87 1.68 -6.77
N PHE A 73 -17.84 2.24 -6.13
CA PHE A 73 -16.66 1.50 -5.72
C PHE A 73 -16.98 0.38 -4.72
N VAL A 74 -17.85 0.63 -3.74
CA VAL A 74 -18.36 -0.40 -2.81
C VAL A 74 -19.05 -1.52 -3.57
N THR A 75 -19.90 -1.17 -4.53
CA THR A 75 -20.62 -2.15 -5.38
C THR A 75 -19.64 -3.05 -6.15
N LEU A 76 -18.64 -2.43 -6.80
CA LEU A 76 -17.62 -3.16 -7.56
C LEU A 76 -16.75 -4.04 -6.65
N SER A 77 -16.35 -3.52 -5.48
CA SER A 77 -15.57 -4.27 -4.49
C SER A 77 -16.33 -5.48 -3.96
N GLY A 78 -17.65 -5.35 -3.76
CA GLY A 78 -18.51 -6.47 -3.35
C GLY A 78 -18.44 -7.64 -4.34
N ALA A 79 -18.41 -7.37 -5.64
CA ALA A 79 -18.31 -8.40 -6.68
C ALA A 79 -16.97 -9.16 -6.67
N LEU A 80 -15.88 -8.54 -6.19
CA LEU A 80 -14.57 -9.18 -6.09
C LEU A 80 -14.50 -10.24 -4.98
N THR A 81 -15.35 -10.11 -3.95
CA THR A 81 -15.33 -10.98 -2.76
C THR A 81 -15.41 -12.47 -3.13
N PHE A 82 -16.26 -12.83 -4.09
CA PHE A 82 -16.48 -14.21 -4.54
C PHE A 82 -15.95 -14.50 -5.95
N SER A 83 -15.32 -13.51 -6.58
CA SER A 83 -14.74 -13.68 -7.90
C SER A 83 -13.53 -14.61 -7.85
N ARG A 84 -13.41 -15.47 -8.87
CA ARG A 84 -12.23 -16.32 -9.13
C ARG A 84 -11.31 -15.77 -10.22
N ARG A 85 -11.61 -14.58 -10.75
CA ARG A 85 -10.90 -13.95 -11.87
C ARG A 85 -10.23 -12.64 -11.47
N ASN A 86 -9.90 -12.51 -10.18
CA ASN A 86 -9.25 -11.31 -9.68
C ASN A 86 -7.86 -11.15 -10.32
N ASN A 87 -7.43 -9.92 -10.51
CA ASN A 87 -6.17 -9.56 -11.15
C ASN A 87 -5.38 -8.53 -10.31
N ILE A 88 -4.25 -8.08 -10.83
CA ILE A 88 -3.34 -7.15 -10.14
C ILE A 88 -3.99 -5.79 -9.89
N ASP A 89 -4.80 -5.30 -10.83
CA ASP A 89 -5.47 -4.00 -10.73
C ASP A 89 -6.58 -4.01 -9.68
N ASP A 90 -7.21 -5.16 -9.43
CA ASP A 90 -8.14 -5.33 -8.30
C ASP A 90 -7.41 -5.12 -6.97
N VAL A 91 -6.22 -5.70 -6.80
CA VAL A 91 -5.40 -5.51 -5.60
C VAL A 91 -5.00 -4.05 -5.43
N ARG A 92 -4.57 -3.37 -6.51
CA ARG A 92 -4.27 -1.93 -6.49
C ARG A 92 -5.48 -1.13 -6.04
N ALA A 93 -6.65 -1.38 -6.64
CA ALA A 93 -7.86 -0.64 -6.33
C ALA A 93 -8.27 -0.80 -4.85
N LEU A 94 -8.17 -2.03 -4.32
CA LEU A 94 -8.44 -2.32 -2.91
C LEU A 94 -7.43 -1.63 -1.97
N CYS A 95 -6.13 -1.62 -2.30
CA CYS A 95 -5.12 -0.89 -1.53
C CYS A 95 -5.39 0.63 -1.51
N ILE A 96 -5.75 1.21 -2.66
CA ILE A 96 -6.09 2.65 -2.76
C ILE A 96 -7.30 2.96 -1.89
N GLY A 97 -8.38 2.18 -2.05
CA GLY A 97 -9.59 2.36 -1.26
C GLY A 97 -9.32 2.18 0.23
N ALA A 98 -8.54 1.17 0.62
CA ALA A 98 -8.21 0.94 2.02
C ALA A 98 -7.40 2.09 2.64
N PHE A 99 -6.51 2.72 1.88
CA PHE A 99 -5.66 3.79 2.39
C PHE A 99 -6.44 5.11 2.56
N TRP A 100 -7.34 5.44 1.64
CA TRP A 100 -8.01 6.75 1.61
C TRP A 100 -9.44 6.75 2.17
N ILE A 101 -10.11 5.59 2.20
CA ILE A 101 -11.52 5.46 2.60
C ILE A 101 -11.60 4.72 3.94
N SER A 102 -11.45 5.48 5.02
CA SER A 102 -11.17 4.97 6.37
C SER A 102 -12.20 3.97 6.90
N ASP A 103 -13.48 4.21 6.66
CA ASP A 103 -14.58 3.37 7.16
C ASP A 103 -14.68 2.00 6.47
N LEU A 104 -14.07 1.86 5.27
CA LEU A 104 -13.99 0.59 4.54
C LEU A 104 -12.64 -0.10 4.69
N SER A 105 -11.66 0.56 5.34
CA SER A 105 -10.26 0.18 5.23
C SER A 105 -9.96 -1.24 5.73
N SER A 106 -10.56 -1.67 6.84
CA SER A 106 -10.43 -3.05 7.36
C SER A 106 -10.86 -4.13 6.36
N SER A 107 -12.04 -3.95 5.75
CA SER A 107 -12.60 -4.92 4.81
C SER A 107 -11.80 -4.96 3.51
N LEU A 108 -11.44 -3.79 2.99
CA LEU A 108 -10.69 -3.67 1.74
C LEU A 108 -9.27 -4.23 1.86
N VAL A 109 -8.55 -3.92 2.94
CA VAL A 109 -7.19 -4.45 3.14
C VAL A 109 -7.19 -5.97 3.32
N THR A 110 -8.17 -6.51 4.05
CA THR A 110 -8.33 -7.97 4.21
C THR A 110 -8.55 -8.65 2.84
N MET A 111 -9.38 -8.04 1.99
CA MET A 111 -9.63 -8.54 0.65
C MET A 111 -8.39 -8.42 -0.25
N ALA A 112 -7.63 -7.31 -0.14
CA ALA A 112 -6.37 -7.12 -0.86
C ALA A 112 -5.35 -8.19 -0.49
N VAL A 113 -5.19 -8.51 0.81
CA VAL A 113 -4.29 -9.56 1.29
C VAL A 113 -4.68 -10.93 0.73
N ARG A 114 -5.99 -11.26 0.77
CA ARG A 114 -6.50 -12.53 0.22
C ARG A 114 -6.17 -12.65 -1.27
N ILE A 115 -6.55 -11.66 -2.07
CA ILE A 115 -6.37 -11.69 -3.53
C ILE A 115 -4.87 -11.68 -3.89
N ALA A 116 -4.06 -10.87 -3.21
CA ALA A 116 -2.60 -10.87 -3.42
C ALA A 116 -1.95 -12.23 -3.13
N THR A 117 -2.46 -12.95 -2.13
CA THR A 117 -2.02 -14.30 -1.77
C THR A 117 -2.45 -15.31 -2.83
N GLU A 118 -3.69 -15.25 -3.32
CA GLU A 118 -4.21 -16.09 -4.40
C GLU A 118 -3.42 -15.89 -5.71
N LEU A 119 -3.05 -14.65 -6.00
CA LEU A 119 -2.18 -14.30 -7.13
C LEU A 119 -0.70 -14.63 -6.89
N GLN A 120 -0.34 -15.08 -5.68
CA GLN A 120 1.03 -15.45 -5.30
C GLN A 120 2.06 -14.33 -5.57
N LEU A 121 1.69 -13.06 -5.31
CA LEU A 121 2.55 -11.92 -5.64
C LEU A 121 3.95 -12.03 -5.03
N HIS A 122 4.05 -12.56 -3.80
CA HIS A 122 5.30 -12.82 -3.07
C HIS A 122 6.31 -13.68 -3.84
N ARG A 123 5.85 -14.61 -4.70
CA ARG A 123 6.74 -15.48 -5.48
C ARG A 123 7.46 -14.78 -6.63
N SER A 124 7.09 -13.53 -6.92
CA SER A 124 7.65 -12.77 -8.04
C SER A 124 9.03 -12.17 -7.69
N PHE A 125 9.41 -12.17 -6.41
CA PHE A 125 10.65 -11.54 -5.93
C PHE A 125 11.92 -12.07 -6.62
N ALA A 126 12.09 -13.39 -6.71
CA ALA A 126 13.30 -13.98 -7.31
C ALA A 126 13.47 -13.57 -8.79
N LYS A 127 12.39 -13.50 -9.56
CA LYS A 127 12.42 -13.05 -10.96
C LYS A 127 12.60 -11.54 -11.08
N ALA A 128 12.10 -10.77 -10.11
CA ALA A 128 12.34 -9.33 -10.05
C ALA A 128 13.83 -9.01 -9.95
N LEU A 129 14.56 -9.74 -9.09
CA LEU A 129 16.02 -9.60 -8.94
C LEU A 129 16.79 -9.94 -10.23
N GLN A 130 16.24 -10.84 -11.06
CA GLN A 130 16.80 -11.17 -12.37
C GLN A 130 16.50 -10.10 -13.44
N GLY A 131 15.79 -9.02 -13.09
CA GLY A 131 15.49 -7.90 -13.97
C GLY A 131 14.16 -7.99 -14.72
N ASP A 132 13.31 -8.98 -14.42
CA ASP A 132 11.99 -9.09 -15.02
C ASP A 132 11.04 -7.98 -14.54
N ARG A 133 10.54 -7.18 -15.48
CA ARG A 133 9.73 -5.99 -15.19
C ARG A 133 8.37 -6.33 -14.58
N GLU A 134 7.70 -7.36 -15.08
CA GLU A 134 6.38 -7.76 -14.59
C GLU A 134 6.49 -8.31 -13.16
N SER A 135 7.43 -9.21 -12.94
CA SER A 135 7.69 -9.78 -11.62
C SER A 135 8.11 -8.72 -10.60
N TYR A 136 8.89 -7.72 -11.04
CA TYR A 136 9.21 -6.55 -10.23
C TYR A 136 7.95 -5.80 -9.75
N LEU A 137 7.02 -5.49 -10.65
CA LEU A 137 5.77 -4.79 -10.27
C LEU A 137 4.89 -5.63 -9.33
N ARG A 138 4.88 -6.95 -9.52
CA ARG A 138 4.14 -7.87 -8.66
C ARG A 138 4.76 -7.96 -7.26
N ALA A 139 6.08 -8.06 -7.17
CA ALA A 139 6.81 -8.04 -5.90
C ALA A 139 6.62 -6.70 -5.17
N ARG A 140 6.70 -5.60 -5.90
CA ARG A 140 6.40 -4.25 -5.37
C ARG A 140 5.00 -4.15 -4.78
N LEU A 141 3.99 -4.64 -5.50
CA LEU A 141 2.61 -4.65 -5.00
C LEU A 141 2.43 -5.58 -3.80
N HIS A 142 3.19 -6.67 -3.70
CA HIS A 142 3.21 -7.49 -2.50
C HIS A 142 3.68 -6.70 -1.26
N TYR A 143 4.76 -5.92 -1.39
CA TYR A 143 5.25 -5.07 -0.30
C TYR A 143 4.26 -3.96 0.07
N LEU A 144 3.55 -3.39 -0.92
CA LEU A 144 2.47 -2.43 -0.66
C LEU A 144 1.34 -3.04 0.16
N VAL A 145 0.88 -4.23 -0.22
CA VAL A 145 -0.15 -4.97 0.54
C VAL A 145 0.33 -5.27 1.95
N TYR A 146 1.59 -5.69 2.13
CA TYR A 146 2.19 -5.91 3.44
C TYR A 146 2.19 -4.64 4.29
N ALA A 147 2.66 -3.52 3.75
CA ALA A 147 2.70 -2.25 4.48
C ALA A 147 1.29 -1.73 4.83
N CYS A 148 0.33 -1.84 3.90
CA CYS A 148 -1.07 -1.45 4.14
C CYS A 148 -1.73 -2.31 5.22
N ASP A 149 -1.55 -3.63 5.17
CA ASP A 149 -2.11 -4.54 6.17
C ASP A 149 -1.57 -4.24 7.57
N HIS A 150 -0.25 -4.07 7.72
CA HIS A 150 0.34 -3.74 9.02
C HIS A 150 -0.15 -2.38 9.54
N HIS A 151 -0.16 -1.34 8.69
CA HIS A 151 -0.62 -0.02 9.08
C HIS A 151 -2.08 -0.03 9.54
N LEU A 152 -2.95 -0.67 8.76
CA LEU A 152 -4.38 -0.73 9.05
C LEU A 152 -4.73 -1.73 10.15
N SER A 153 -3.82 -2.63 10.54
CA SER A 153 -4.05 -3.54 11.66
C SER A 153 -4.11 -2.82 13.01
N ILE A 154 -3.34 -1.73 13.17
CA ILE A 154 -3.27 -0.93 14.40
C ILE A 154 -4.62 -0.34 14.82
N PRO A 155 -5.30 0.49 14.00
CA PRO A 155 -6.56 1.13 14.41
C PRO A 155 -7.67 0.13 14.74
N TYR A 156 -7.57 -1.11 14.22
CA TYR A 156 -8.55 -2.17 14.50
C TYR A 156 -8.11 -3.13 15.60
N GLY A 157 -6.96 -2.90 16.24
CA GLY A 157 -6.46 -3.73 17.35
C GLY A 157 -6.29 -5.20 16.98
N ARG A 158 -6.05 -5.51 15.70
CA ARG A 158 -5.88 -6.88 15.21
C ARG A 158 -4.43 -7.14 14.83
N PRO A 159 -3.96 -8.39 14.83
CA PRO A 159 -2.71 -8.75 14.18
C PRO A 159 -2.80 -8.55 12.65
N PRO A 160 -1.67 -8.28 11.97
CA PRO A 160 -1.60 -8.33 10.52
C PRO A 160 -1.91 -9.74 9.99
N LEU A 161 -2.49 -9.81 8.79
CA LEU A 161 -2.82 -11.05 8.09
C LEU A 161 -1.66 -11.54 7.22
N THR A 162 -0.84 -10.61 6.74
CA THR A 162 0.36 -10.90 5.96
C THR A 162 1.43 -11.55 6.83
N ARG A 163 2.16 -12.51 6.26
CA ARG A 163 3.19 -13.27 6.97
C ARG A 163 4.58 -12.88 6.47
N GLU A 164 5.56 -13.04 7.36
CA GLU A 164 6.96 -13.07 6.97
C GLU A 164 7.20 -14.20 5.96
N CYS A 165 7.75 -13.85 4.81
CA CYS A 165 8.19 -14.79 3.77
C CYS A 165 9.58 -14.36 3.27
N GLU A 166 10.22 -15.20 2.44
CA GLU A 166 11.56 -14.91 1.90
C GLU A 166 11.67 -13.52 1.25
N ALA A 167 10.63 -13.10 0.51
CA ALA A 167 10.61 -11.77 -0.11
C ALA A 167 10.63 -10.63 0.93
N VAL A 168 9.93 -10.79 2.06
CA VAL A 168 9.91 -9.79 3.15
C VAL A 168 11.21 -9.83 3.96
N GLN A 169 11.76 -11.04 4.15
CA GLN A 169 13.02 -11.23 4.86
C GLN A 169 14.20 -10.54 4.14
N ASN A 170 14.24 -10.66 2.83
CA ASN A 170 15.27 -10.12 1.95
C ASN A 170 14.83 -8.83 1.24
N VAL A 171 13.93 -8.05 1.86
CA VAL A 171 13.35 -6.84 1.25
C VAL A 171 14.39 -5.77 0.86
N ARG A 172 15.59 -5.80 1.47
CA ARG A 172 16.68 -4.88 1.09
C ARG A 172 17.18 -5.13 -0.33
N ASP A 173 17.33 -6.39 -0.72
CA ASP A 173 17.80 -6.80 -2.04
C ASP A 173 16.83 -6.34 -3.15
N PHE A 174 15.57 -6.04 -2.81
CA PHE A 174 14.62 -5.46 -3.75
C PHE A 174 15.12 -4.15 -4.37
N LEU A 175 15.93 -3.37 -3.64
CA LEU A 175 16.52 -2.13 -4.15
C LEU A 175 17.61 -2.36 -5.21
N ASP A 176 18.15 -3.57 -5.30
CA ASP A 176 19.13 -3.93 -6.33
C ASP A 176 18.44 -4.32 -7.65
N CYS A 177 17.10 -4.37 -7.68
CA CYS A 177 16.36 -4.61 -8.91
C CYS A 177 16.63 -3.50 -9.94
N ARG A 178 16.80 -3.89 -11.21
CA ARG A 178 17.02 -2.97 -12.34
C ARG A 178 16.01 -1.80 -12.42
N HIS A 179 14.78 -2.03 -11.98
CA HIS A 179 13.67 -1.09 -12.11
C HIS A 179 13.36 -0.32 -10.82
N ALA A 180 14.17 -0.50 -9.77
CA ALA A 180 13.98 0.16 -8.48
C ALA A 180 14.10 1.69 -8.61
N ASN A 181 13.25 2.40 -7.87
CA ASN A 181 13.16 3.85 -7.85
C ASN A 181 13.11 4.38 -6.40
N HIS A 182 12.98 5.70 -6.26
CA HIS A 182 12.97 6.35 -4.94
C HIS A 182 11.78 5.93 -4.06
N ASP A 183 10.60 5.69 -4.65
CA ASP A 183 9.43 5.21 -3.91
C ASP A 183 9.64 3.79 -3.36
N ASP A 184 10.47 2.97 -4.03
CA ASP A 184 10.83 1.64 -3.50
C ASP A 184 11.71 1.74 -2.27
N ALA A 185 12.66 2.68 -2.24
CA ALA A 185 13.46 2.94 -1.04
C ALA A 185 12.56 3.29 0.16
N ARG A 186 11.55 4.14 -0.07
CA ARG A 186 10.56 4.49 0.95
C ARG A 186 9.75 3.27 1.39
N LEU A 187 9.27 2.46 0.44
CA LEU A 187 8.48 1.26 0.71
C LEU A 187 9.29 0.21 1.49
N VAL A 188 10.52 -0.07 1.08
CA VAL A 188 11.45 -0.98 1.76
C VAL A 188 11.71 -0.52 3.19
N SER A 189 11.92 0.79 3.41
CA SER A 189 12.08 1.34 4.75
C SER A 189 10.85 1.09 5.65
N HIS A 190 9.63 1.18 5.08
CA HIS A 190 8.39 0.89 5.79
C HIS A 190 8.24 -0.59 6.12
N VAL A 191 8.53 -1.47 5.16
CA VAL A 191 8.49 -2.92 5.38
C VAL A 191 9.46 -3.30 6.51
N LEU A 192 10.70 -2.79 6.49
CA LEU A 192 11.68 -3.06 7.54
C LEU A 192 11.21 -2.62 8.93
N ARG A 193 10.57 -1.45 9.05
CA ARG A 193 9.99 -0.99 10.32
C ARG A 193 8.85 -1.90 10.78
N TRP A 194 7.98 -2.29 9.87
CA TRP A 194 6.88 -3.20 10.19
C TRP A 194 7.35 -4.58 10.64
N ARG A 195 8.45 -5.09 10.08
CA ARG A 195 9.07 -6.34 10.56
C ARG A 195 9.49 -6.24 12.03
N VAL A 196 10.18 -5.17 12.41
CA VAL A 196 10.57 -4.93 13.81
C VAL A 196 9.33 -4.80 14.70
N TRP A 197 8.29 -4.11 14.22
CA TRP A 197 7.03 -3.98 14.96
C TRP A 197 6.32 -5.32 15.18
N THR A 198 6.30 -6.18 14.17
CA THR A 198 5.75 -7.54 14.28
C THR A 198 6.55 -8.37 15.27
N GLU A 199 7.89 -8.31 15.24
CA GLU A 199 8.73 -8.97 16.24
C GLU A 199 8.46 -8.46 17.68
N ILE A 200 8.26 -7.15 17.86
CA ILE A 200 7.86 -6.57 19.16
C ILE A 200 6.52 -7.17 19.61
N PHE A 201 5.51 -7.18 18.74
CA PHE A 201 4.18 -7.67 19.05
C PHE A 201 4.18 -9.16 19.40
N ASP A 202 4.89 -9.99 18.62
CA ASP A 202 5.00 -11.43 18.84
C ASP A 202 5.78 -11.76 20.12
N THR A 203 6.73 -10.91 20.51
CA THR A 203 7.58 -11.12 21.69
C THR A 203 6.91 -10.67 22.99
N LEU A 204 6.31 -9.47 23.00
CA LEU A 204 5.74 -8.85 24.21
C LEU A 204 4.27 -9.21 24.40
N GLY A 205 3.59 -9.62 23.32
CA GLY A 205 2.18 -9.94 23.32
C GLY A 205 1.27 -8.70 23.47
N PRO A 206 -0.06 -8.92 23.45
CA PRO A 206 -1.03 -7.83 23.44
C PRO A 206 -1.37 -7.27 24.84
N ASN A 207 -0.88 -7.89 25.93
CA ASN A 207 -1.28 -7.52 27.28
C ASN A 207 -0.43 -6.35 27.81
N VAL A 208 -0.96 -5.14 27.70
CA VAL A 208 -0.31 -3.90 28.15
C VAL A 208 -0.31 -3.70 29.67
N ASP A 209 -1.19 -4.39 30.40
CA ASP A 209 -1.32 -4.26 31.86
C ASP A 209 -0.37 -5.18 32.63
N ARG A 210 0.27 -6.12 31.93
CA ARG A 210 1.24 -7.07 32.48
C ARG A 210 2.56 -6.35 32.76
N PRO A 211 3.15 -6.50 33.96
CA PRO A 211 4.51 -6.04 34.19
C PRO A 211 5.48 -6.85 33.32
N LEU A 212 6.43 -6.14 32.70
CA LEU A 212 7.50 -6.76 31.94
C LEU A 212 8.50 -7.44 32.88
N SER A 213 8.98 -8.62 32.49
CA SER A 213 10.13 -9.26 33.12
C SER A 213 11.44 -8.54 32.79
N ASP A 214 12.49 -8.78 33.58
CA ASP A 214 13.82 -8.22 33.32
C ASP A 214 14.35 -8.56 31.92
N VAL A 215 14.03 -9.76 31.41
CA VAL A 215 14.40 -10.19 30.06
C VAL A 215 13.65 -9.38 29.00
N GLU A 216 12.34 -9.16 29.18
CA GLU A 216 11.54 -8.36 28.26
C GLU A 216 11.99 -6.89 28.23
N ILE A 217 12.39 -6.32 29.37
CA ILE A 217 12.96 -4.97 29.43
C ILE A 217 14.22 -4.86 28.57
N LEU A 218 15.10 -5.87 28.59
CA LEU A 218 16.27 -5.92 27.71
C LEU A 218 15.88 -6.04 26.24
N LEU A 219 14.83 -6.81 25.93
CA LEU A 219 14.30 -6.93 24.57
C LEU A 219 13.71 -5.61 24.07
N VAL A 220 12.96 -4.87 24.90
CA VAL A 220 12.45 -3.53 24.55
C VAL A 220 13.60 -2.60 24.17
N ARG A 221 14.69 -2.59 24.93
CA ARG A 221 15.88 -1.79 24.60
C ARG A 221 16.51 -2.22 23.28
N ARG A 222 16.60 -3.54 23.03
CA ARG A 222 17.11 -4.08 21.76
C ARG A 222 16.25 -3.63 20.57
N PHE A 223 14.93 -3.69 20.71
CA PHE A 223 14.01 -3.24 19.66
C PHE A 223 14.09 -1.73 19.45
N GLY A 224 14.20 -0.94 20.51
CA GLY A 224 14.46 0.50 20.42
C GLY A 224 15.73 0.80 19.61
N ASN A 225 16.83 0.13 19.91
CA ASN A 225 18.08 0.26 19.15
C ASN A 225 17.93 -0.16 17.68
N ALA A 226 17.13 -1.19 17.39
CA ALA A 226 16.87 -1.64 16.03
C ALA A 226 16.07 -0.58 15.23
N LEU A 227 15.04 0.01 15.84
CA LEU A 227 14.27 1.10 15.26
C LEU A 227 15.14 2.34 15.04
N ASP A 228 15.97 2.71 16.01
CA ASP A 228 16.92 3.82 15.88
C ASP A 228 17.96 3.59 14.78
N SER A 229 18.46 2.36 14.66
CA SER A 229 19.40 2.00 13.59
C SER A 229 18.74 2.12 12.21
N LEU A 230 17.49 1.68 12.07
CA LEU A 230 16.71 1.89 10.84
C LEU A 230 16.49 3.38 10.59
N ARG A 231 16.15 4.16 11.63
CA ARG A 231 15.98 5.60 11.50
C ARG A 231 17.23 6.27 10.95
N VAL A 232 18.40 6.01 11.53
CA VAL A 232 19.69 6.54 11.06
C VAL A 232 19.98 6.06 9.64
N GLU A 233 19.86 4.76 9.36
CA GLU A 233 20.11 4.18 8.02
C GLU A 233 19.31 4.88 6.92
N TRP A 234 18.03 5.16 7.17
CA TRP A 234 17.11 5.67 6.16
C TRP A 234 16.97 7.19 6.17
N THR A 235 17.44 7.90 7.20
CA THR A 235 17.46 9.37 7.21
C THR A 235 18.38 9.91 6.12
N ASP A 236 19.53 9.27 5.91
CA ASP A 236 20.51 9.69 4.89
C ASP A 236 20.10 9.22 3.48
N LYS A 237 19.36 8.11 3.38
CA LYS A 237 18.93 7.51 2.11
C LYS A 237 17.65 8.12 1.54
N LEU A 238 16.75 8.62 2.39
CA LEU A 238 15.48 9.22 1.97
C LEU A 238 15.60 10.74 1.90
N GLY A 239 15.78 11.25 0.68
CA GLY A 239 15.79 12.68 0.39
C GLY A 239 14.39 13.28 0.24
N PRO A 240 14.31 14.59 -0.01
CA PRO A 240 13.07 15.22 -0.45
C PRO A 240 12.60 14.61 -1.78
N ASP A 241 11.30 14.36 -1.87
CA ASP A 241 10.66 13.83 -3.08
C ASP A 241 9.97 14.97 -3.85
N ILE A 242 9.96 14.89 -5.17
CA ILE A 242 9.39 15.96 -6.01
C ILE A 242 7.86 16.07 -5.88
N HIS A 243 7.15 14.98 -5.56
CA HIS A 243 5.70 14.94 -5.47
C HIS A 243 5.18 15.06 -4.04
N VAL A 244 5.90 14.48 -3.07
CA VAL A 244 5.51 14.49 -1.64
C VAL A 244 6.40 15.36 -0.74
N GLY A 245 7.35 16.09 -1.33
CA GLY A 245 8.22 17.03 -0.62
C GLY A 245 9.04 16.35 0.47
N ASN A 246 9.07 16.96 1.65
CA ASN A 246 9.80 16.42 2.81
C ASN A 246 9.04 15.32 3.56
N TYR A 247 7.89 14.87 3.07
CA TYR A 247 7.11 13.81 3.72
C TYR A 247 7.91 12.52 3.99
N PRO A 248 8.74 12.00 3.06
CA PRO A 248 9.52 10.78 3.28
C PRO A 248 10.54 10.95 4.41
N TRP A 249 11.26 12.07 4.39
CA TRP A 249 12.24 12.42 5.42
C TRP A 249 11.59 12.60 6.80
N LYS A 250 10.45 13.30 6.87
CA LYS A 250 9.67 13.44 8.12
C LYS A 250 9.16 12.10 8.65
N GLY A 251 8.80 11.17 7.77
CA GLY A 251 8.34 9.83 8.14
C GLY A 251 9.43 8.96 8.77
N VAL A 252 10.70 9.30 8.59
CA VAL A 252 11.83 8.64 9.24
C VAL A 252 12.34 9.43 10.45
N GLY A 253 12.27 10.76 10.42
CA GLY A 253 12.81 11.62 11.47
C GLY A 253 12.00 11.76 12.76
N MET A 254 10.80 11.15 12.87
CA MET A 254 10.01 11.11 14.11
C MET A 254 10.46 10.02 15.07
#